data_AF-A0A8X7TW82-F1
#
_entry.id   AF-A0A8X7TW82-F1
#
_cell.length_a   1.000
_cell.length_b   1.000
_cell.length_c   1.000
_cell.angle_alpha   90.00
_cell.angle_beta   90.00
_cell.angle_gamma   90.00
#
_symmetry.space_group_name_H-M   'P 1'
#
loop_
_entity.id
_entity.type
_entity.pdbx_description
1 polymer ?
#
loop_
_entity_poly.entity_id
_entity_poly.type
_entity_poly.pdbx_seq_one_letter_code
_entity_poly.pdbx_strand_id
1 'polypeptide(L)'
;MFDIWACNGKKCRFWSDNWSPFGNLKKHFDLPLSTSHGIRASATLHDLYQQGRWLLPHPRSEAQLNLHIHLSTITLSDENDDFLWCSPPGSPLSNFSTRQVYNEIKPHQQRVPWRAVIWPSRGIPRHNFLTWLVTLNRCPTKDRMLNWGIQTDPTCVLCNGTAESRDHLFFECSCSWNLWSRLAGKANWTTSRNWDTGLGCLQSSSLPRYHRLLILLGWQASIYLLWSERNKHLHRQQFRPTSSLERQADSLIRNRISGFREENPRLSSSMLQLWFDR
;
A
#
# COMPACT_ATOMS: atom_id res chain seq x y z
N MET A 1 -17.86 -3.77 11.85
CA MET A 1 -18.22 -3.66 13.29
C MET A 1 -19.17 -4.81 13.57
N PHE A 2 -19.06 -5.54 14.68
CA PHE A 2 -19.97 -6.66 14.98
C PHE A 2 -21.21 -6.11 15.66
N ASP A 3 -22.40 -6.56 15.26
CA ASP A 3 -23.63 -6.38 16.05
C ASP A 3 -24.19 -7.76 16.40
N ILE A 4 -24.55 -7.97 17.65
CA ILE A 4 -25.11 -9.25 18.11
C ILE A 4 -26.63 -9.14 18.09
N TRP A 5 -27.28 -10.04 17.34
CA TRP A 5 -28.73 -10.21 17.46
C TRP A 5 -28.98 -11.19 18.62
N ALA A 6 -29.46 -10.65 19.74
CA ALA A 6 -29.78 -11.46 20.90
C ALA A 6 -31.16 -12.08 20.73
N CYS A 7 -31.21 -13.41 20.55
CA CYS A 7 -32.43 -14.19 20.62
C CYS A 7 -32.71 -14.52 22.08
N ASN A 8 -32.04 -15.54 22.65
CA ASN A 8 -32.17 -15.88 24.06
C ASN A 8 -31.30 -15.05 25.01
N GLY A 9 -30.35 -14.27 24.47
CA GLY A 9 -29.51 -13.33 25.19
C GLY A 9 -28.49 -13.97 26.13
N LYS A 10 -28.26 -15.29 26.05
CA LYS A 10 -27.35 -16.03 26.96
C LYS A 10 -25.87 -15.85 26.62
N LYS A 11 -25.55 -15.56 25.35
CA LYS A 11 -24.18 -15.31 24.89
C LYS A 11 -23.87 -13.82 24.77
N CYS A 12 -24.90 -12.99 24.75
CA CYS A 12 -24.78 -11.54 24.60
C CYS A 12 -24.57 -10.84 25.95
N ARG A 13 -23.40 -10.21 26.13
CA ARG A 13 -23.04 -9.45 27.34
C ARG A 13 -23.62 -8.05 27.32
N PHE A 14 -24.30 -7.67 28.38
CA PHE A 14 -25.00 -6.39 28.49
C PHE A 14 -24.08 -5.17 28.26
N TRP A 15 -22.88 -5.16 28.86
CA TRP A 15 -22.01 -3.98 28.84
C TRP A 15 -21.04 -3.91 27.66
N SER A 16 -20.52 -5.07 27.20
CA SER A 16 -19.40 -5.11 26.27
C SER A 16 -19.81 -5.29 24.81
N ASP A 17 -20.95 -5.93 24.59
CA ASP A 17 -21.36 -6.38 23.27
C ASP A 17 -22.24 -5.32 22.61
N ASN A 18 -22.16 -5.23 21.28
CA ASN A 18 -22.93 -4.26 20.50
C ASN A 18 -24.28 -4.87 20.12
N TRP A 19 -25.20 -4.95 21.07
CA TRP A 19 -26.58 -5.43 20.81
C TRP A 19 -27.59 -4.28 20.71
N SER A 20 -27.17 -3.05 21.01
CA SER A 20 -27.99 -1.85 21.01
C SER A 20 -27.49 -0.85 19.96
N PRO A 21 -28.34 0.08 19.48
CA PRO A 21 -27.93 1.15 18.57
C PRO A 21 -26.90 2.11 19.21
N PHE A 22 -26.73 2.05 20.53
CA PHE A 22 -25.74 2.83 21.28
C PHE A 22 -24.34 2.18 21.25
N GLY A 23 -24.20 1.02 20.61
CA GLY A 23 -22.97 0.24 20.56
C GLY A 23 -22.58 -0.29 21.94
N ASN A 24 -21.29 -0.20 22.27
CA ASN A 24 -20.77 -0.66 23.55
C ASN A 24 -21.23 0.28 24.67
N LEU A 25 -22.15 -0.19 25.52
CA LEU A 25 -22.74 0.62 26.58
C LEU A 25 -21.71 1.12 27.59
N LYS A 26 -20.66 0.35 27.88
CA LYS A 26 -19.60 0.80 28.80
C LYS A 26 -18.89 2.06 28.28
N LYS A 27 -18.66 2.14 26.97
CA LYS A 27 -18.13 3.34 26.30
C LYS A 27 -19.18 4.44 26.19
N HIS A 28 -20.43 4.09 25.89
CA HIS A 28 -21.52 5.08 25.74
C HIS A 28 -21.80 5.84 27.04
N PHE A 29 -21.71 5.18 28.19
CA PHE A 29 -21.90 5.79 29.51
C PHE A 29 -20.61 6.24 30.20
N ASP A 30 -19.45 6.19 29.51
CA ASP A 30 -18.12 6.52 30.06
C ASP A 30 -17.84 5.87 31.42
N LEU A 31 -18.17 4.58 31.57
CA LEU A 31 -18.06 3.90 32.86
C LEU A 31 -16.63 3.45 33.17
N PRO A 32 -16.14 3.68 34.42
CA PRO A 32 -14.90 3.10 34.90
C PRO A 32 -14.90 1.57 34.76
N LEU A 33 -13.71 0.97 34.57
CA LEU A 33 -13.59 -0.48 34.37
C LEU A 33 -14.23 -1.31 35.50
N SER A 34 -14.22 -0.79 36.73
CA SER A 34 -14.70 -1.40 37.96
C SER A 34 -16.15 -1.07 38.32
N THR A 35 -16.76 -0.06 37.68
CA THR A 35 -18.11 0.39 38.03
C THR A 35 -19.11 -0.25 37.10
N SER A 36 -20.13 -0.87 37.68
CA SER A 36 -21.10 -1.63 36.92
C SER A 36 -22.55 -1.29 37.28
N HIS A 37 -22.76 -0.13 37.94
CA HIS A 37 -24.08 0.42 38.26
C HIS A 37 -25.04 -0.61 38.93
N GLY A 38 -24.51 -1.56 39.70
CA GLY A 38 -25.30 -2.62 40.35
C GLY A 38 -25.58 -3.86 39.50
N ILE A 39 -25.19 -3.86 38.22
CA ILE A 39 -25.26 -5.00 37.30
C ILE A 39 -23.89 -5.65 37.23
N ARG A 40 -23.75 -6.97 37.12
CA ARG A 40 -22.41 -7.60 37.02
C ARG A 40 -21.74 -7.22 35.70
N ALA A 41 -20.42 -7.02 35.69
CA ALA A 41 -19.67 -6.72 34.47
C ALA A 41 -19.79 -7.84 33.40
N SER A 42 -20.00 -9.08 33.85
CA SER A 42 -20.23 -10.26 33.01
C SER A 42 -21.70 -10.60 32.80
N ALA A 43 -22.64 -9.75 33.22
CA ALA A 43 -24.07 -10.00 33.07
C ALA A 43 -24.45 -10.08 31.59
N THR A 44 -25.27 -11.07 31.27
CA THR A 44 -25.84 -11.27 29.93
C THR A 44 -27.22 -10.62 29.84
N LEU A 45 -27.74 -10.44 28.63
CA LEU A 45 -29.12 -9.96 28.45
C LEU A 45 -30.13 -10.92 29.09
N HIS A 46 -29.88 -12.22 29.03
CA HIS A 46 -30.71 -13.23 29.67
C HIS A 46 -30.77 -13.07 31.20
N ASP A 47 -29.63 -12.79 31.85
CA ASP A 47 -29.58 -12.62 33.31
C ASP A 47 -30.43 -11.44 33.80
N LEU A 48 -30.59 -10.43 32.93
CA LEU A 48 -31.31 -9.20 33.21
C LEU A 48 -32.77 -9.24 32.75
N TYR A 49 -33.21 -10.31 32.11
CA TYR A 49 -34.57 -10.46 31.61
C TYR A 49 -35.27 -11.64 32.29
N GLN A 50 -36.21 -11.36 33.20
CA GLN A 50 -36.96 -12.38 33.93
C GLN A 50 -38.46 -12.13 33.80
N GLN A 51 -39.22 -13.18 33.43
CA GLN A 51 -40.68 -13.17 33.37
C GLN A 51 -41.27 -11.98 32.56
N GLY A 52 -40.64 -11.63 31.44
CA GLY A 52 -41.09 -10.53 30.58
C GLY A 52 -40.73 -9.13 31.08
N ARG A 53 -39.84 -9.00 32.07
CA ARG A 53 -39.40 -7.71 32.64
C ARG A 53 -37.88 -7.62 32.71
N TRP A 54 -37.37 -6.43 32.43
CA TRP A 54 -35.96 -6.08 32.58
C TRP A 54 -35.64 -5.70 34.03
N LEU A 55 -34.69 -6.39 34.65
CA LEU A 55 -34.21 -6.16 36.01
C LEU A 55 -33.06 -5.15 36.00
N LEU A 56 -33.40 -3.88 35.87
CA LEU A 56 -32.44 -2.77 35.85
C LEU A 56 -32.75 -1.74 36.94
N PRO A 57 -31.70 -1.11 37.52
CA PRO A 57 -31.89 0.03 38.41
C PRO A 57 -32.67 1.16 37.72
N HIS A 58 -33.36 1.98 38.51
CA HIS A 58 -34.08 3.14 37.96
C HIS A 58 -33.09 4.09 37.25
N PRO A 59 -33.43 4.60 36.04
CA PRO A 59 -32.54 5.48 35.29
C PRO A 59 -32.29 6.78 36.06
N ARG A 60 -31.02 7.17 36.13
CA ARG A 60 -30.55 8.41 36.80
C ARG A 60 -30.04 9.45 35.80
N SER A 61 -30.10 9.15 34.51
CA SER A 61 -29.72 10.04 33.41
C SER A 61 -30.61 9.81 32.19
N GLU A 62 -30.65 10.80 31.30
CA GLU A 62 -31.39 10.73 30.04
C GLU A 62 -30.89 9.58 29.14
N ALA A 63 -29.58 9.35 29.09
CA ALA A 63 -29.00 8.23 28.36
C ALA A 63 -29.46 6.86 28.91
N GLN A 64 -29.60 6.73 30.24
CA GLN A 64 -30.14 5.50 30.84
C GLN A 64 -31.63 5.34 30.57
N LEU A 65 -32.39 6.44 30.54
CA LEU A 65 -33.80 6.42 30.15
C LEU A 65 -33.96 5.93 28.69
N ASN A 66 -33.15 6.45 27.76
CA ASN A 66 -33.15 6.02 26.35
C ASN A 66 -32.83 4.53 26.19
N LEU A 67 -31.89 4.00 27.00
CA LEU A 67 -31.61 2.58 27.04
C LEU A 67 -32.82 1.77 27.53
N HIS A 68 -33.50 2.22 28.59
CA HIS A 68 -34.69 1.54 29.12
C HIS A 68 -35.84 1.53 28.10
N ILE A 69 -36.05 2.63 27.39
CA ILE A 69 -37.02 2.71 26.29
C ILE A 69 -36.67 1.68 25.21
N HIS A 70 -35.39 1.62 24.80
CA HIS A 70 -34.96 0.65 23.80
C HIS A 70 -35.13 -0.79 24.27
N LEU A 71 -34.79 -1.12 25.51
CA LEU A 71 -34.98 -2.45 26.08
C LEU A 71 -36.45 -2.87 26.11
N SER A 72 -37.39 -1.93 26.31
CA SER A 72 -38.82 -2.23 26.24
C SER A 72 -39.28 -2.69 24.85
N THR A 73 -38.51 -2.40 23.80
CA THR A 73 -38.76 -2.87 22.43
C THR A 73 -38.16 -4.24 22.14
N ILE A 74 -37.30 -4.77 23.02
CA ILE A 74 -36.63 -6.06 22.83
C ILE A 74 -37.37 -7.15 23.59
N THR A 75 -37.78 -8.18 22.86
CA THR A 75 -38.33 -9.43 23.42
C THR A 75 -37.36 -10.57 23.13
N LEU A 76 -36.87 -11.23 24.17
CA LEU A 76 -36.01 -12.41 24.02
C LEU A 76 -36.86 -13.63 23.65
N SER A 77 -36.41 -14.41 22.66
CA SER A 77 -37.00 -15.70 22.27
C SER A 77 -36.18 -16.87 22.81
N ASP A 78 -36.72 -18.09 22.78
CA ASP A 78 -35.99 -19.30 23.22
C ASP A 78 -34.96 -19.80 22.20
N GLU A 79 -34.84 -19.15 21.04
CA GLU A 79 -33.88 -19.49 19.99
C GLU A 79 -32.44 -19.15 20.39
N ASN A 80 -31.46 -19.86 19.83
CA ASN A 80 -30.06 -19.58 20.12
C ASN A 80 -29.62 -18.22 19.55
N ASP A 81 -28.78 -17.50 20.31
CA ASP A 81 -28.15 -16.27 19.83
C ASP A 81 -27.29 -16.50 18.58
N ASP A 82 -27.52 -15.68 17.56
CA ASP A 82 -26.76 -15.65 16.30
C ASP A 82 -25.98 -14.34 16.14
N PHE A 83 -24.78 -14.44 15.57
CA PHE A 83 -23.90 -13.30 15.31
C PHE A 83 -24.15 -12.77 13.90
N LEU A 84 -24.60 -11.51 13.79
CA LEU A 84 -24.79 -10.85 12.49
C LEU A 84 -23.64 -9.88 12.20
N TRP A 85 -23.21 -9.86 10.95
CA TRP A 85 -22.17 -8.93 10.51
C TRP A 85 -22.81 -7.65 9.99
N CYS A 86 -22.82 -6.57 10.75
CA CYS A 86 -23.34 -5.30 10.25
C CYS A 86 -22.24 -4.46 9.60
N SER A 87 -22.32 -4.29 8.27
CA SER A 87 -21.52 -3.30 7.57
C SER A 87 -22.24 -2.77 6.33
N PRO A 88 -22.54 -1.45 6.25
CA PRO A 88 -22.43 -0.40 7.28
C PRO A 88 -23.33 -0.63 8.53
N PRO A 89 -23.20 0.20 9.61
CA PRO A 89 -24.03 0.06 10.82
C PRO A 89 -25.52 0.03 10.46
N GLY A 90 -26.23 -1.01 10.91
CA GLY A 90 -27.66 -1.19 10.65
C GLY A 90 -28.05 -2.01 9.41
N SER A 91 -27.09 -2.48 8.59
CA SER A 91 -27.38 -3.44 7.51
C SER A 91 -26.76 -4.81 7.81
N PRO A 92 -27.55 -5.81 8.24
CA PRO A 92 -27.04 -7.14 8.55
C PRO A 92 -26.60 -7.84 7.25
N LEU A 93 -25.33 -8.19 7.18
CA LEU A 93 -24.77 -9.11 6.19
C LEU A 93 -24.90 -10.52 6.76
N SER A 94 -25.49 -11.41 5.96
CA SER A 94 -25.63 -12.83 6.29
C SER A 94 -24.29 -13.58 6.33
N ASN A 95 -23.25 -13.05 5.67
CA ASN A 95 -21.97 -13.72 5.51
C ASN A 95 -20.79 -12.81 5.85
N PHE A 96 -19.88 -13.32 6.69
CA PHE A 96 -18.60 -12.70 6.96
C PHE A 96 -17.72 -12.68 5.70
N SER A 97 -17.13 -11.53 5.37
CA SER A 97 -16.11 -11.42 4.34
C SER A 97 -14.86 -10.69 4.85
N THR A 98 -13.74 -11.40 4.91
CA THR A 98 -12.42 -10.82 5.20
C THR A 98 -12.09 -9.64 4.27
N ARG A 99 -12.58 -9.68 3.02
CA ARG A 99 -12.37 -8.60 2.04
C ARG A 99 -13.11 -7.33 2.43
N GLN A 100 -14.34 -7.41 2.93
CA GLN A 100 -15.12 -6.25 3.35
C GLN A 100 -14.51 -5.62 4.59
N VAL A 101 -14.18 -6.45 5.59
CA VAL A 101 -13.48 -5.98 6.81
C VAL A 101 -12.15 -5.31 6.47
N TYR A 102 -11.36 -5.89 5.58
CA TYR A 102 -10.11 -5.27 5.14
C TYR A 102 -10.35 -3.91 4.47
N ASN A 103 -11.39 -3.78 3.66
CA ASN A 103 -11.73 -2.51 3.01
C ASN A 103 -12.23 -1.45 4.02
N GLU A 104 -12.95 -1.84 5.06
CA GLU A 104 -13.40 -0.91 6.11
C GLU A 104 -12.25 -0.45 7.01
N ILE A 105 -11.38 -1.38 7.43
CA ILE A 105 -10.26 -1.05 8.31
C ILE A 105 -9.22 -0.21 7.56
N LYS A 106 -9.05 -0.45 6.26
CA LYS A 106 -8.03 0.22 5.46
C LYS A 106 -8.50 1.62 5.04
N PRO A 107 -7.83 2.69 5.51
CA PRO A 107 -8.09 4.02 4.96
C PRO A 107 -7.73 4.01 3.46
N HIS A 108 -8.74 4.23 2.62
CA HIS A 108 -8.57 4.31 1.18
C HIS A 108 -7.93 5.65 0.83
N GLN A 109 -6.60 5.69 0.86
CA GLN A 109 -5.84 6.85 0.40
C GLN A 109 -5.93 7.01 -1.11
N GLN A 110 -5.83 8.25 -1.58
CA GLN A 110 -5.81 8.56 -3.00
C GLN A 110 -4.69 7.78 -3.70
N ARG A 111 -5.01 7.17 -4.85
CA ARG A 111 -4.02 6.46 -5.65
C ARG A 111 -2.97 7.45 -6.16
N VAL A 112 -1.72 7.21 -5.80
CA VAL A 112 -0.58 8.00 -6.26
C VAL A 112 -0.39 7.89 -7.78
N PRO A 113 -0.09 9.00 -8.48
CA PRO A 113 -0.03 9.04 -9.95
C PRO A 113 1.08 8.15 -10.53
N TRP A 114 2.21 8.01 -9.82
CA TRP A 114 3.35 7.18 -10.24
C TRP A 114 3.13 5.68 -10.09
N ARG A 115 2.02 5.20 -9.50
CA ARG A 115 1.77 3.76 -9.25
C ARG A 115 2.00 2.90 -10.49
N ALA A 116 1.43 3.31 -11.63
CA ALA A 116 1.47 2.54 -12.87
C ALA A 116 2.85 2.54 -13.54
N VAL A 117 3.69 3.53 -13.23
CA VAL A 117 5.09 3.63 -13.69
C VAL A 117 5.98 2.71 -12.86
N ILE A 118 5.76 2.66 -11.54
CA ILE A 118 6.62 1.90 -10.61
C ILE A 118 6.26 0.41 -10.58
N TRP A 119 4.96 0.08 -10.70
CA TRP A 119 4.47 -1.29 -10.57
C TRP A 119 3.82 -1.82 -11.87
N PRO A 120 4.56 -1.91 -12.99
CA PRO A 120 4.04 -2.53 -14.20
C PRO A 120 3.86 -4.04 -13.99
N SER A 121 2.81 -4.63 -14.58
CA SER A 121 2.44 -6.04 -14.34
C SER A 121 3.53 -7.05 -14.68
N ARG A 122 4.43 -6.71 -15.61
CA ARG A 122 5.56 -7.55 -16.06
C ARG A 122 6.92 -6.93 -15.72
N GLY A 123 6.97 -6.02 -14.73
CA GLY A 123 8.22 -5.43 -14.22
C GLY A 123 9.10 -6.44 -13.49
N ILE A 124 10.35 -6.08 -13.24
CA ILE A 124 11.28 -6.88 -12.43
C ILE A 124 11.12 -6.43 -10.97
N PRO A 125 10.67 -7.28 -10.02
CA PRO A 125 10.32 -6.84 -8.67
C PRO A 125 11.42 -6.06 -7.94
N ARG A 126 12.67 -6.50 -8.08
CA ARG A 126 13.85 -5.86 -7.47
C ARG A 126 14.05 -4.44 -8.01
N HIS A 127 13.83 -4.25 -9.31
CA HIS A 127 13.97 -2.94 -9.96
C HIS A 127 12.79 -2.04 -9.60
N ASN A 128 11.56 -2.56 -9.57
CA ASN A 128 10.37 -1.83 -9.13
C ASN A 128 10.56 -1.28 -7.71
N PHE A 129 11.04 -2.11 -6.79
CA PHE A 129 11.26 -1.73 -5.40
C PHE A 129 12.30 -0.60 -5.26
N LEU A 130 13.44 -0.71 -5.95
CA LEU A 130 14.42 0.36 -5.93
C LEU A 130 13.88 1.64 -6.57
N THR A 131 13.21 1.52 -7.72
CA THR A 131 12.62 2.66 -8.43
C THR A 131 11.59 3.39 -7.57
N TRP A 132 10.81 2.64 -6.77
CA TRP A 132 9.92 3.18 -5.75
C TRP A 132 10.67 4.02 -4.72
N LEU A 133 11.77 3.50 -4.16
CA LEU A 133 12.61 4.25 -3.22
C LEU A 133 13.21 5.51 -3.86
N VAL A 134 13.71 5.42 -5.09
CA VAL A 134 14.25 6.57 -5.83
C VAL A 134 13.17 7.62 -6.05
N THR A 135 11.97 7.21 -6.47
CA THR A 135 10.86 8.15 -6.70
C THR A 135 10.44 8.88 -5.42
N LEU A 136 10.51 8.22 -4.27
CA LEU A 136 10.27 8.83 -2.97
C LEU A 136 11.48 9.62 -2.42
N ASN A 137 12.58 9.69 -3.17
CA ASN A 137 13.87 10.23 -2.75
C ASN A 137 14.38 9.60 -1.45
N ARG A 138 14.23 8.29 -1.27
CA ARG A 138 14.57 7.55 -0.03
C ARG A 138 15.86 6.73 -0.11
N CYS A 139 16.60 6.84 -1.20
CA CYS A 139 17.91 6.18 -1.32
C CYS A 139 18.97 6.96 -0.53
N PRO A 140 19.98 6.30 0.07
CA PRO A 140 21.07 6.96 0.78
C PRO A 140 22.11 7.52 -0.20
N THR A 141 21.75 8.60 -0.90
CA THR A 141 22.66 9.44 -1.70
C THR A 141 23.54 10.30 -0.79
N LYS A 142 24.70 10.78 -1.27
CA LYS A 142 25.66 11.50 -0.41
C LYS A 142 25.09 12.80 0.17
N ASP A 143 24.27 13.54 -0.57
CA ASP A 143 23.51 14.69 -0.04
C ASP A 143 22.67 14.32 1.19
N ARG A 144 21.98 13.17 1.16
CA ARG A 144 21.18 12.68 2.28
C ARG A 144 22.03 12.15 3.43
N MET A 145 23.13 11.46 3.12
CA MET A 145 24.09 11.01 4.13
C MET A 145 24.69 12.19 4.91
N LEU A 146 25.04 13.27 4.21
CA LEU A 146 25.50 14.52 4.83
C LEU A 146 24.42 15.14 5.72
N ASN A 147 23.16 15.18 5.25
CA ASN A 147 22.04 15.65 6.06
C ASN A 147 21.77 14.79 7.31
N TRP A 148 22.18 13.52 7.31
CA TRP A 148 22.15 12.65 8.48
C TRP A 148 23.36 12.80 9.40
N GLY A 149 24.29 13.71 9.10
CA GLY A 149 25.51 13.94 9.86
C GLY A 149 26.64 12.94 9.56
N ILE A 150 26.49 12.11 8.53
CA ILE A 150 27.54 11.18 8.09
C ILE A 150 28.54 11.95 7.23
N GLN A 151 29.78 12.07 7.71
CA GLN A 151 30.86 12.72 6.96
C GLN A 151 31.23 11.89 5.72
N THR A 152 30.96 12.43 4.54
CA THR A 152 31.32 11.81 3.26
C THR A 152 31.63 12.89 2.24
N ASP A 153 32.50 12.60 1.28
CA ASP A 153 32.76 13.52 0.17
C ASP A 153 31.48 13.71 -0.65
N PRO A 154 30.95 14.94 -0.83
CA PRO A 154 29.71 15.19 -1.57
C PRO A 154 29.79 14.82 -3.05
N THR A 155 30.98 14.68 -3.65
CA THR A 155 31.09 14.48 -5.11
C THR A 155 30.43 13.20 -5.61
N CYS A 156 29.82 13.26 -6.79
CA CYS A 156 29.20 12.11 -7.44
C CYS A 156 30.24 11.08 -7.83
N VAL A 157 30.05 9.86 -7.35
CA VAL A 157 30.99 8.75 -7.53
C VAL A 157 31.12 8.32 -8.99
N LEU A 158 30.10 8.59 -9.81
CA LEU A 158 30.10 8.16 -11.21
C LEU A 158 30.84 9.13 -12.14
N CYS A 159 30.68 10.43 -11.94
CA CYS A 159 31.26 11.46 -12.82
C CYS A 159 32.42 12.25 -12.19
N ASN A 160 32.60 12.17 -10.87
CA ASN A 160 33.58 12.92 -10.08
C ASN A 160 33.56 14.45 -10.32
N GLY A 161 32.46 15.02 -10.82
CA GLY A 161 32.39 16.43 -11.23
C GLY A 161 31.48 17.32 -10.38
N THR A 162 30.36 16.80 -9.89
CA THR A 162 29.31 17.58 -9.20
C THR A 162 28.81 16.82 -7.98
N ALA A 163 28.16 17.50 -7.03
CA ALA A 163 27.63 16.87 -5.83
C ALA A 163 26.57 15.79 -6.15
N GLU A 164 26.61 14.66 -5.44
CA GLU A 164 25.65 13.56 -5.60
C GLU A 164 24.31 13.90 -4.95
N SER A 165 23.30 14.13 -5.79
CA SER A 165 21.88 14.13 -5.41
C SER A 165 21.16 12.99 -6.13
N ARG A 166 19.89 12.73 -5.78
CA ARG A 166 19.04 11.80 -6.55
C ARG A 166 19.02 12.16 -8.04
N ASP A 167 18.68 13.41 -8.34
CA ASP A 167 18.45 13.86 -9.72
C ASP A 167 19.76 13.82 -10.51
N HIS A 168 20.85 14.25 -9.86
CA HIS A 168 22.17 14.15 -10.44
C HIS A 168 22.57 12.71 -10.70
N LEU A 169 22.49 11.84 -9.69
CA LEU A 169 22.94 10.45 -9.79
C LEU A 169 22.23 9.68 -10.91
N PHE A 170 20.94 9.91 -11.14
CA PHE A 170 20.16 9.12 -12.09
C PHE A 170 19.94 9.76 -13.47
N PHE A 171 19.87 11.10 -13.58
CA PHE A 171 19.50 11.75 -14.87
C PHE A 171 20.39 12.92 -15.31
N GLU A 172 21.00 13.68 -14.40
CA GLU A 172 21.85 14.82 -14.81
C GLU A 172 23.32 14.42 -15.02
N CYS A 173 23.79 13.40 -14.29
CA CYS A 173 25.14 12.84 -14.44
C CYS A 173 25.38 12.36 -15.87
N SER A 174 26.52 12.72 -16.46
CA SER A 174 26.89 12.36 -17.82
C SER A 174 26.94 10.85 -18.04
N CYS A 175 27.50 10.09 -17.09
CA CYS A 175 27.55 8.63 -17.14
C CYS A 175 26.15 8.01 -17.14
N SER A 176 25.29 8.50 -16.24
CA SER A 176 23.91 8.02 -16.09
C SER A 176 23.05 8.38 -17.30
N TRP A 177 23.20 9.60 -17.81
CA TRP A 177 22.52 10.08 -19.00
C TRP A 177 22.90 9.26 -20.24
N ASN A 178 24.17 8.94 -20.41
CA ASN A 178 24.63 8.12 -21.54
C ASN A 178 23.97 6.74 -21.54
N LEU A 179 23.86 6.09 -20.38
CA LEU A 179 23.17 4.80 -20.26
C LEU A 179 21.67 4.95 -20.56
N TRP A 180 20.99 5.90 -19.91
CA TRP A 180 19.55 6.06 -20.05
C TRP A 180 19.14 6.48 -21.46
N SER A 181 19.80 7.47 -22.06
CA SER A 181 19.50 7.95 -23.40
C SER A 181 19.66 6.86 -24.46
N ARG A 182 20.66 5.98 -24.35
CA ARG A 182 20.82 4.83 -25.23
C ARG A 182 19.68 3.82 -25.09
N LEU A 183 19.33 3.44 -23.86
CA LEU A 183 18.22 2.50 -23.62
C LEU A 183 16.87 3.06 -24.07
N ALA A 184 16.63 4.35 -23.86
CA ALA A 184 15.43 5.00 -24.32
C ALA A 184 15.39 5.16 -25.85
N GLY A 185 16.54 5.42 -26.48
CA GLY A 185 16.67 5.43 -27.94
C GLY A 185 16.29 4.09 -28.57
N LYS A 186 16.70 2.97 -27.96
CA LYS A 186 16.26 1.62 -28.35
C LYS A 186 14.77 1.39 -28.17
N ALA A 187 14.17 2.00 -27.15
CA ALA A 187 12.72 1.95 -26.92
C ALA A 187 11.94 3.03 -27.69
N ASN A 188 12.56 3.75 -28.64
CA ASN A 188 11.94 4.87 -29.37
C ASN A 188 11.25 5.89 -28.45
N TRP A 189 11.94 6.31 -27.40
CA TRP A 189 11.42 7.23 -26.38
C TRP A 189 12.28 8.48 -26.24
N THR A 190 11.62 9.64 -26.19
CA THR A 190 12.30 10.92 -25.97
C THR A 190 12.47 11.15 -24.47
N THR A 191 13.71 11.40 -24.05
CA THR A 191 14.08 11.50 -22.64
C THR A 191 14.25 12.95 -22.20
N SER A 192 14.13 13.19 -20.89
CA SER A 192 14.47 14.46 -20.24
C SER A 192 15.53 14.21 -19.16
N ARG A 193 16.46 15.15 -19.01
CA ARG A 193 17.45 15.15 -17.92
C ARG A 193 16.83 15.55 -16.58
N ASN A 194 15.70 16.26 -16.61
CA ASN A 194 14.99 16.62 -15.40
C ASN A 194 14.13 15.44 -14.92
N TRP A 195 14.31 15.03 -13.66
CA TRP A 195 13.61 13.91 -13.06
C TRP A 195 12.09 14.08 -13.11
N ASP A 196 11.56 15.23 -12.68
CA ASP A 196 10.11 15.46 -12.57
C ASP A 196 9.44 15.50 -13.95
N THR A 197 10.07 16.17 -14.92
CA THR A 197 9.59 16.17 -16.31
C THR A 197 9.63 14.74 -16.89
N GLY A 198 10.71 14.00 -16.66
CA GLY A 198 10.83 12.61 -17.12
C GLY A 198 9.76 11.70 -16.52
N LEU A 199 9.54 11.79 -15.21
CA LEU A 199 8.51 11.03 -14.51
C LEU A 199 7.09 11.44 -14.95
N GLY A 200 6.86 12.74 -15.14
CA GLY A 200 5.59 13.28 -15.64
C GLY A 200 5.24 12.73 -17.03
N CYS A 201 6.20 12.69 -17.96
CA CYS A 201 6.01 12.09 -19.29
C CYS A 201 5.72 10.58 -19.22
N LEU A 202 6.35 9.84 -18.30
CA LEU A 202 6.05 8.42 -18.09
C LEU A 202 4.64 8.20 -17.51
N GLN A 203 4.16 9.13 -16.68
CA GLN A 203 2.81 9.07 -16.12
C GLN A 203 1.74 9.39 -17.18
N SER A 204 1.95 10.40 -18.01
CA SER A 204 0.98 10.86 -19.01
C SER A 204 1.01 10.09 -20.34
N SER A 205 2.00 9.23 -20.57
CA SER A 205 2.14 8.55 -21.87
C SER A 205 1.00 7.59 -22.20
N SER A 206 0.26 7.89 -23.27
CA SER A 206 -0.81 7.07 -23.85
C SER A 206 -0.29 6.12 -24.94
N LEU A 207 0.85 5.48 -24.68
CA LEU A 207 1.47 4.55 -25.63
C LEU A 207 0.82 3.16 -25.59
N PRO A 208 0.93 2.38 -26.69
CA PRO A 208 0.55 0.97 -26.69
C PRO A 208 1.22 0.19 -25.56
N ARG A 209 0.52 -0.83 -25.03
CA ARG A 209 0.98 -1.61 -23.86
C ARG A 209 2.40 -2.15 -24.00
N TYR A 210 2.77 -2.65 -25.18
CA TYR A 210 4.10 -3.22 -25.44
C TYR A 210 5.20 -2.15 -25.35
N HIS A 211 4.97 -1.00 -25.97
CA HIS A 211 5.90 0.11 -26.03
C HIS A 211 6.07 0.74 -24.65
N ARG A 212 4.96 1.02 -23.96
CA ARG A 212 4.98 1.54 -22.59
C ARG A 212 5.74 0.60 -21.65
N LEU A 213 5.46 -0.70 -21.69
CA LEU A 213 6.16 -1.67 -20.85
C LEU A 213 7.66 -1.71 -21.13
N LEU A 214 8.08 -1.63 -22.40
CA LEU A 214 9.49 -1.64 -22.79
C LEU A 214 10.24 -0.43 -22.25
N ILE A 215 9.64 0.76 -22.37
CA ILE A 215 10.19 2.01 -21.81
C ILE A 215 10.34 1.89 -20.28
N LEU A 216 9.31 1.40 -19.58
CA LEU A 216 9.35 1.22 -18.14
C LEU A 216 10.43 0.22 -17.71
N LEU A 217 10.59 -0.90 -18.43
CA LEU A 217 11.66 -1.86 -18.16
C LEU A 217 13.04 -1.23 -18.37
N GLY A 218 13.24 -0.46 -19.45
CA GLY A 218 14.48 0.27 -19.70
C GLY A 218 14.80 1.28 -18.61
N TRP A 219 13.81 2.06 -18.20
CA TRP A 219 13.94 3.09 -17.17
C TRP A 219 14.26 2.51 -15.79
N GLN A 220 13.56 1.45 -15.40
CA GLN A 220 13.81 0.78 -14.14
C GLN A 220 15.14 0.01 -14.14
N ALA A 221 15.55 -0.56 -15.28
CA ALA A 221 16.84 -1.21 -15.43
C ALA A 221 18.00 -0.22 -15.34
N SER A 222 17.89 0.97 -15.94
CA SER A 222 18.93 2.00 -15.83
C SER A 222 19.12 2.43 -14.39
N ILE A 223 18.03 2.75 -13.67
CA ILE A 223 18.07 3.09 -12.23
C ILE A 223 18.74 1.99 -11.42
N TYR A 224 18.35 0.72 -11.64
CA TYR A 224 18.91 -0.40 -10.89
C TYR A 224 20.40 -0.60 -11.14
N LEU A 225 20.84 -0.55 -12.38
CA LEU A 225 22.24 -0.73 -12.73
C LEU A 225 23.10 0.43 -12.20
N LEU A 226 22.64 1.67 -12.35
CA LEU A 226 23.36 2.85 -11.84
C LEU A 226 23.53 2.81 -10.33
N TRP A 227 22.46 2.46 -9.61
CA TRP A 227 22.53 2.30 -8.15
C TRP A 227 23.49 1.17 -7.74
N SER A 228 23.44 0.04 -8.45
CA SER A 228 24.34 -1.10 -8.22
C SER A 228 25.80 -0.72 -8.45
N GLU A 229 26.11 -0.01 -9.53
CA GLU A 229 27.47 0.42 -9.84
C GLU A 229 27.98 1.47 -8.84
N ARG A 230 27.16 2.47 -8.50
CA ARG A 230 27.51 3.44 -7.45
C ARG A 230 27.87 2.75 -6.14
N ASN A 231 27.08 1.77 -5.71
CA ASN A 231 27.35 1.04 -4.46
C ASN A 231 28.57 0.11 -4.58
N LYS A 232 28.80 -0.54 -5.73
CA LYS A 232 30.02 -1.31 -5.95
C LYS A 232 31.25 -0.43 -5.91
N HIS A 233 31.19 0.76 -6.48
CA HIS A 233 32.32 1.68 -6.42
C HIS A 233 32.60 2.11 -4.97
N LEU A 234 31.56 2.48 -4.22
CA LEU A 234 31.74 2.89 -2.82
C LEU A 234 32.27 1.79 -1.90
N HIS A 235 31.82 0.55 -2.06
CA HIS A 235 32.18 -0.53 -1.13
C HIS A 235 33.29 -1.45 -1.64
N ARG A 236 33.58 -1.45 -2.95
CA ARG A 236 34.52 -2.39 -3.58
C ARG A 236 35.53 -1.73 -4.51
N GLN A 237 35.47 -0.41 -4.70
CA GLN A 237 36.33 0.35 -5.62
C GLN A 237 36.39 -0.25 -7.04
N GLN A 238 35.28 -0.83 -7.49
CA GLN A 238 35.15 -1.42 -8.82
C GLN A 238 34.46 -0.43 -9.75
N PHE A 239 35.09 -0.19 -10.91
CA PHE A 239 34.50 0.62 -11.98
C PHE A 239 34.24 -0.27 -13.21
N ARG A 240 33.02 -0.20 -13.74
CA ARG A 240 32.67 -0.82 -15.01
C ARG A 240 32.45 0.25 -16.06
N PRO A 241 32.96 0.04 -17.29
CA PRO A 241 32.68 0.98 -18.37
C PRO A 241 31.19 0.97 -18.71
N THR A 242 30.66 2.12 -19.14
CA THR A 242 29.24 2.29 -19.51
C THR A 242 28.78 1.27 -20.54
N SER A 243 29.65 0.88 -21.48
CA SER A 243 29.37 -0.16 -22.48
C SER A 243 29.09 -1.54 -21.87
N SER A 244 29.66 -1.86 -20.70
CA SER A 244 29.34 -3.08 -19.97
C SER A 244 27.95 -3.00 -19.33
N LEU A 245 27.55 -1.81 -18.85
CA LEU A 245 26.23 -1.59 -18.26
C LEU A 245 25.14 -1.65 -19.32
N GLU A 246 25.40 -1.10 -20.50
CA GLU A 246 24.50 -1.19 -21.64
C GLU A 246 24.25 -2.64 -22.07
N ARG A 247 25.31 -3.45 -22.21
CA ARG A 247 25.18 -4.88 -22.51
C ARG A 247 24.41 -5.63 -21.42
N GLN A 248 24.65 -5.28 -20.15
CA GLN A 248 23.93 -5.86 -19.04
C GLN A 248 22.44 -5.48 -19.05
N ALA A 249 22.11 -4.22 -19.32
CA ALA A 249 20.75 -3.73 -19.44
C ALA A 249 20.01 -4.42 -20.60
N ASP A 250 20.65 -4.51 -21.77
CA ASP A 250 20.12 -5.18 -22.95
C ASP A 250 19.83 -6.66 -22.66
N SER A 251 20.76 -7.37 -22.04
CA SER A 251 20.55 -8.77 -21.62
C SER A 251 19.41 -8.91 -20.61
N LEU A 252 19.32 -8.04 -19.60
CA LEU A 252 18.25 -8.05 -18.60
C LEU A 252 16.87 -7.85 -19.23
N ILE A 253 16.76 -6.89 -20.15
CA ILE A 253 15.50 -6.58 -20.83
C ILE A 253 15.09 -7.73 -21.74
N ARG A 254 16.02 -8.28 -22.54
CA ARG A 254 15.77 -9.45 -23.39
C ARG A 254 15.31 -10.66 -22.58
N ASN A 255 16.05 -11.00 -21.52
CA ASN A 255 15.70 -12.12 -20.65
C ASN A 255 14.34 -11.92 -20.00
N ARG A 256 14.01 -10.68 -19.61
CA ARG A 256 12.69 -10.39 -19.05
C ARG A 256 11.59 -10.57 -20.07
N ILE A 257 11.77 -10.11 -21.31
CA ILE A 257 10.79 -10.26 -22.39
C ILE A 257 10.59 -11.75 -22.74
N SER A 258 11.69 -12.49 -22.91
CA SER A 258 11.66 -13.93 -23.17
C SER A 258 10.97 -14.71 -22.04
N GLY A 259 11.14 -14.29 -20.79
CA GLY A 259 10.59 -14.96 -19.62
C GLY A 259 9.07 -14.97 -19.52
N PHE A 260 8.35 -14.16 -20.31
CA PHE A 260 6.88 -14.23 -20.40
C PHE A 260 6.37 -14.52 -21.83
N ARG A 261 7.26 -14.97 -22.72
CA ARG A 261 6.93 -15.23 -24.11
C ARG A 261 5.87 -16.32 -24.27
N GLU A 262 5.92 -17.38 -23.46
CA GLU A 262 4.94 -18.47 -23.50
C GLU A 262 3.54 -18.00 -23.08
N GLU A 263 3.46 -17.15 -22.06
CA GLU A 263 2.18 -16.60 -21.58
C GLU A 263 1.56 -15.58 -22.56
N ASN A 264 2.39 -14.78 -23.24
CA ASN A 264 1.91 -13.78 -24.19
C ASN A 264 2.89 -13.57 -25.36
N PRO A 265 2.81 -14.43 -26.39
CA PRO A 265 3.72 -14.39 -27.53
C PRO A 265 3.63 -13.09 -28.32
N ARG A 266 2.41 -12.56 -28.53
CA ARG A 266 2.20 -11.33 -29.31
C ARG A 266 2.88 -10.13 -28.66
N LEU A 267 2.69 -9.95 -27.35
CA LEU A 267 3.33 -8.88 -26.59
C LEU A 267 4.86 -8.98 -26.63
N SER A 268 5.39 -10.18 -26.39
CA SER A 268 6.83 -10.42 -26.42
C SER A 268 7.43 -10.12 -27.80
N SER A 269 6.78 -10.57 -28.89
CA SER A 269 7.27 -10.33 -30.24
C SER A 269 7.30 -8.85 -30.59
N SER A 270 6.24 -8.09 -30.31
CA SER A 270 6.21 -6.65 -30.57
C SER A 270 7.26 -5.88 -29.76
N MET A 271 7.54 -6.30 -28.53
CA MET A 271 8.59 -5.70 -27.71
C MET A 271 9.99 -6.01 -28.25
N LEU A 272 10.25 -7.25 -28.66
CA LEU A 272 11.54 -7.64 -29.23
C LEU A 272 11.80 -6.96 -30.56
N GLN A 273 10.80 -6.88 -31.46
CA GLN A 273 10.91 -6.17 -32.74
C GLN A 273 11.36 -4.72 -32.50
N LEU A 274 10.63 -3.98 -31.66
CA LEU A 274 10.99 -2.60 -31.32
C LEU A 274 12.40 -2.49 -30.70
N TRP A 275 12.82 -3.47 -29.90
CA TRP A 275 14.13 -3.46 -29.24
C TRP A 275 15.30 -3.88 -30.14
N PHE A 276 15.03 -4.59 -31.24
CA PHE A 276 16.03 -5.07 -32.21
C PHE A 276 16.17 -4.19 -33.44
N ASP A 277 15.16 -3.37 -33.77
CA ASP A 277 15.20 -2.48 -34.92
C ASP A 277 16.29 -1.39 -34.81
N ARG A 278 17.02 -1.30 -33.68
CA ARG A 278 18.20 -0.44 -33.44
C ARG A 278 19.19 -1.04 -32.44
#